data_AF-A0ABD1CBN7-F1
#
_entry.id   AF-A0ABD1CBN7-F1
#
_cell.length_a   1.000
_cell.length_b   1.000
_cell.length_c   1.000
_cell.angle_alpha   90.00
_cell.angle_beta   90.00
_cell.angle_gamma   90.00
#
_symmetry.space_group_name_H-M   'P 1'
#
loop_
_entity.id
_entity.type
_entity.pdbx_description
1 polymer ?
#
loop_
_entity_poly.entity_id
_entity_poly.type
_entity_poly.pdbx_seq_one_letter_code
_entity_poly.pdbx_strand_id
1 'polypeptide(L)' 'MQLAFHEPCRGEQNTLIATNPKYPDMILSSSRDVTLIVWKLTRDDASYGIPQKRLYGHSHFSSDVVLSSDGNYALSFS' A
#
# COMPACT_ATOMS: atom_id res chain seq x y z
N MET A 1 15.69 -4.18 5.14
CA MET A 1 15.44 -2.74 4.95
C MET A 1 14.00 -2.61 4.47
N GLN A 2 13.04 -2.49 5.39
CA GLN A 2 11.64 -2.32 5.02
C GLN A 2 11.41 -0.82 4.81
N LEU A 3 11.06 -0.42 3.60
CA LEU A 3 10.73 0.96 3.27
C LEU A 3 9.51 1.35 4.14
N ALA A 4 9.76 2.14 5.19
CA ALA A 4 8.71 2.68 6.03
C ALA A 4 8.10 3.88 5.29
N PHE A 5 6.98 3.64 4.61
CA PHE A 5 6.13 4.73 4.11
C PHE A 5 5.56 5.43 5.33
N HIS A 6 6.07 6.63 5.63
CA HIS A 6 5.66 7.41 6.77
C HIS A 6 4.23 7.91 6.50
N GLU A 7 3.22 7.16 6.97
CA GLU A 7 1.85 7.64 6.96
C GLU A 7 1.74 8.86 7.89
N PRO A 8 1.08 9.95 7.48
CA PRO A 8 0.95 11.15 8.30
C PRO A 8 0.03 10.97 9.53
N CYS A 9 -0.42 9.74 9.84
CA CYS A 9 -1.43 9.50 10.86
C CYS A 9 -1.06 8.28 11.72
N ARG A 10 -0.48 8.56 12.90
CA ARG A 10 -0.18 7.64 14.02
C ARG A 10 0.76 6.47 13.68
N GLY A 11 1.59 6.08 14.65
CA GLY A 11 2.58 5.01 14.52
C GLY A 11 1.97 3.62 14.39
N GLU A 12 1.23 3.38 13.30
CA GLU A 12 0.61 2.10 12.99
C GLU A 12 1.54 1.28 12.09
N GLN A 13 1.61 -0.02 12.37
CA GLN A 13 2.58 -0.92 11.73
C GLN A 13 1.96 -1.50 10.45
N ASN A 14 2.58 -1.20 9.30
CA ASN A 14 2.23 -1.86 8.03
C ASN A 14 2.40 -3.38 8.16
N THR A 15 1.37 -4.13 7.78
CA THR A 15 1.39 -5.59 7.87
C THR A 15 1.92 -6.23 6.60
N LEU A 16 1.54 -5.70 5.43
CA LEU A 16 1.89 -6.26 4.13
C LEU A 16 2.24 -5.16 3.14
N ILE A 17 3.11 -5.51 2.19
CA ILE A 17 3.50 -4.66 1.06
C ILE A 17 3.42 -5.50 -0.20
N ALA A 18 2.70 -5.01 -1.20
CA ALA A 18 2.68 -5.60 -2.53
C ALA A 18 3.24 -4.61 -3.55
N THR A 19 4.07 -5.12 -4.46
CA THR A 19 4.67 -4.36 -5.56
C THR A 19 4.34 -5.07 -6.87
N ASN A 20 4.28 -4.32 -7.97
CA ASN A 20 4.07 -4.89 -9.30
C ASN A 20 5.29 -4.56 -10.19
N PRO A 21 5.99 -5.57 -10.75
CA PRO A 21 7.15 -5.32 -11.61
C PRO A 21 6.82 -4.57 -12.91
N LYS A 22 5.57 -4.65 -13.39
CA LYS A 22 5.07 -3.90 -14.56
C LYS A 22 4.85 -2.41 -14.24
N TYR A 23 4.58 -2.09 -12.97
CA TYR A 23 4.38 -0.73 -12.47
C TYR A 23 5.27 -0.49 -11.25
N PRO A 24 6.59 -0.30 -11.45
CA PRO A 24 7.55 -0.15 -10.36
C PRO A 24 7.33 1.12 -9.54
N ASP A 25 6.59 2.09 -10.09
CA ASP A 25 6.24 3.33 -9.41
C ASP A 25 4.94 3.22 -8.61
N MET A 26 4.34 2.03 -8.52
CA MET A 26 3.13 1.77 -7.75
C MET A 26 3.41 0.75 -6.66
N ILE A 27 3.05 1.10 -5.43
CA ILE A 27 3.17 0.23 -4.26
C ILE A 27 1.83 0.20 -3.54
N LEU A 28 1.46 -0.97 -3.03
CA LEU A 28 0.30 -1.14 -2.19
C LEU A 28 0.77 -1.51 -0.78
N SER A 29 0.33 -0.76 0.22
CA SER A 29 0.54 -1.09 1.63
C SER A 29 -0.80 -1.43 2.29
N SER A 30 -0.80 -2.44 3.14
CA SER A 30 -1.92 -2.70 4.05
C SER A 30 -1.50 -2.43 5.49
N SER A 31 -2.44 -1.93 6.28
CA SER A 31 -2.25 -1.67 7.70
C SER A 31 -3.27 -2.45 8.55
N ARG A 32 -3.00 -2.53 9.86
CA ARG A 32 -3.80 -3.28 10.84
C ARG A 32 -5.13 -2.61 11.16
N ASP A 33 -5.25 -1.32 10.89
CA ASP A 33 -6.50 -0.56 10.90
C ASP A 33 -7.42 -0.90 9.71
N VAL A 34 -7.08 -1.97 8.98
CA VAL A 34 -7.90 -2.52 7.90
C VAL A 34 -7.96 -1.61 6.67
N THR A 35 -7.04 -0.63 6.61
CA THR A 35 -6.90 0.29 5.49
C THR A 35 -5.83 -0.21 4.52
N LEU A 36 -6.12 -0.07 3.23
CA LEU A 36 -5.19 -0.33 2.14
C LEU A 36 -4.86 1.00 1.45
N ILE A 37 -3.59 1.26 1.18
CA ILE A 37 -3.15 2.50 0.54
C ILE A 37 -2.33 2.19 -0.69
N VAL A 38 -2.77 2.75 -1.81
CA VAL A 38 -2.02 2.80 -3.05
C VAL A 38 -1.11 4.01 -3.01
N TRP A 39 0.19 3.76 -3.07
CA TRP A 39 1.25 4.74 -3.15
C TRP A 39 1.77 4.81 -4.58
N LYS A 40 1.96 6.03 -5.07
CA LYS A 40 2.71 6.31 -6.28
C LYS A 40 4.09 6.83 -5.88
N LEU A 41 5.14 6.08 -6.20
CA LEU A 41 6.51 6.51 -5.99
C LEU A 41 6.86 7.62 -6.98
N THR A 42 7.27 8.75 -6.44
CA THR A 42 7.81 9.88 -7.21
C THR A 42 9.34 9.89 -7.18
N ARG A 43 9.95 9.06 -6.30
CA ARG A 43 11.41 8.97 -6.07
C ARG A 43 12.06 10.34 -5.81
N ASP A 44 11.30 11.24 -5.21
CA ASP A 44 11.77 12.57 -4.83
C ASP A 44 12.37 12.52 -3.42
N ASP A 45 13.46 13.25 -3.18
CA ASP A 45 14.16 13.28 -1.90
C ASP A 45 13.30 13.84 -0.75
N ALA A 46 12.36 14.74 -1.06
CA ALA A 46 11.45 15.31 -0.05
C ALA A 46 10.24 14.43 0.23
N SER A 47 9.83 13.58 -0.73
CA SER A 47 8.66 12.69 -0.60
C SER A 47 8.81 11.51 -1.55
N TYR A 48 9.25 10.37 -1.01
CA TYR A 48 9.57 9.18 -1.79
C TYR A 48 8.34 8.62 -2.55
N GLY A 49 7.14 8.78 -1.98
CA GLY A 49 5.89 8.43 -2.63
C GLY A 49 4.70 9.21 -2.10
N ILE A 50 3.74 9.45 -2.97
CA ILE A 50 2.48 10.14 -2.66
C ILE A 50 1.35 9.11 -2.53
N PRO A 51 0.47 9.22 -1.51
CA PRO A 51 -0.69 8.34 -1.40
C PRO A 51 -1.69 8.73 -2.49
N GLN A 52 -1.90 7.85 -3.46
CA GLN A 52 -2.80 8.08 -4.59
C GLN A 52 -4.24 7.72 -4.24
N LYS A 53 -4.45 6.65 -3.47
CA LYS A 53 -5.79 6.19 -3.09
C LYS A 53 -5.76 5.42 -1.79
N ARG A 54 -6.72 5.70 -0.90
CA ARG A 54 -6.98 4.90 0.31
C ARG A 54 -8.25 4.09 0.06
N LEU A 55 -8.15 2.79 0.27
CA LEU A 55 -9.23 1.82 0.10
C LEU A 55 -9.71 1.43 1.50
N TYR A 56 -10.97 1.74 1.75
CA TYR A 56 -11.70 1.40 2.97
C TYR A 56 -12.81 0.42 2.58
N GLY A 57 -13.08 -0.58 3.41
CA GLY A 57 -14.14 -1.55 3.13
C GLY A 57 -13.94 -2.93 3.73
N HIS A 58 -12.71 -3.24 4.16
CA HIS A 58 -12.48 -4.46 4.94
C HIS A 58 -12.91 -4.21 6.39
N SER A 59 -13.57 -5.20 7.01
CA SER A 59 -14.01 -5.13 8.41
C SER A 59 -13.04 -5.82 9.37
N HIS A 60 -12.16 -6.66 8.83
CA HIS A 60 -11.15 -7.43 9.54
C HIS A 60 -9.79 -7.24 8.85
N PHE A 61 -8.70 -7.43 9.60
CA PHE A 61 -7.34 -7.22 9.08
C PHE A 61 -7.10 -8.06 7.82
N SER A 62 -6.50 -7.45 6.79
CA SER A 62 -6.14 -8.17 5.57
C SER A 62 -4.95 -9.07 5.87
N SER A 63 -5.13 -10.38 5.67
CA SER A 63 -4.09 -11.39 5.83
C SER A 63 -3.21 -11.47 4.59
N ASP A 64 -3.80 -11.23 3.42
CA ASP A 64 -3.13 -11.29 2.12
C ASP A 64 -3.59 -10.17 1.20
N VAL A 65 -2.67 -9.66 0.39
CA VAL A 65 -2.97 -8.72 -0.68
C VAL A 65 -2.20 -9.05 -1.95
N VAL A 66 -2.91 -9.10 -3.08
CA VAL A 66 -2.36 -9.43 -4.39
C VAL A 66 -2.78 -8.35 -5.38
N LEU A 67 -1.81 -7.79 -6.08
CA LEU A 67 -2.05 -6.87 -7.19
C LEU A 67 -2.26 -7.67 -8.47
N SER A 68 -3.28 -7.30 -9.25
CA SER A 68 -3.42 -7.78 -10.62
C SER A 68 -2.19 -7.37 -11.44
N SER A 69 -1.77 -8.22 -12.39
CA SER A 69 -0.63 -7.94 -13.25
C SER A 69 -0.78 -6.63 -14.02
N ASP A 70 -2.02 -6.23 -14.34
CA ASP A 70 -2.30 -4.96 -15.02
C ASP A 70 -2.42 -3.75 -14.08
N GLY A 71 -2.23 -3.93 -12.77
CA GLY A 71 -2.22 -2.84 -11.78
C GLY A 71 -3.57 -2.16 -11.54
N ASN A 72 -4.60 -2.49 -12.32
CA ASN A 72 -5.94 -1.89 -12.22
C ASN A 72 -6.76 -2.40 -11.02
N TYR A 73 -6.44 -3.60 -10.53
CA TYR A 73 -7.18 -4.24 -9.45
C TYR A 73 -6.23 -4.72 -8.37
N ALA A 74 -6.67 -4.60 -7.12
CA ALA A 74 -6.05 -5.21 -5.96
C ALA A 74 -7.07 -6.16 -5.32
N LEU A 75 -6.65 -7.39 -5.06
CA LEU A 75 -7.41 -8.39 -4.33
C LEU A 75 -6.85 -8.46 -2.91
N SER A 76 -7.70 -8.28 -1.92
CA SER A 76 -7.34 -8.39 -0.50
C SER A 76 -8.24 -9.43 0.16
N PHE A 77 -7.65 -10.42 0.83
CA PHE A 77 -8.37 -11.44 1.59
C PHE A 77 -8.22 -11.15 3.08
N SER A 78 -9.33 -11.32 3.83
CA SER A 78 -9.33 -11.19 5.29
C SER A 78 -9.27 -12.56 5.94
#